data_AF-I3T2T9-F1
#
_entry.id   AF-I3T2T9-F1
#
_cell.length_a   1.000
_cell.length_b   1.000
_cell.length_c   1.000
_cell.angle_alpha   90.00
_cell.angle_beta   90.00
_cell.angle_gamma   90.00
#
_symmetry.space_group_name_H-M   'P 1'
#
loop_
_entity.id
_entity.type
_entity.pdbx_description
1 polymer ?
#
loop_
_entity_poly.entity_id
_entity_poly.type
_entity_poly.pdbx_seq_one_letter_code
_entity_poly.pdbx_strand_id
1 'polypeptide(L)'
;MTRLAYTLDEIEGPFEVSSDGTVKFEEKDGIDYAAVTAQLPGGERVPSLFTIKQLVASGKPDSFSGEFLVPSYRGSSFLDPKGRGASTGYDNAVALPAGGRGDEEELAKENNKSASSSKGKITLSVTQSKPDTGEVIGVFESIQPSDTDLGAKAPKDVKIQGVWYAQLES
;
A
#
# COMPACT_ATOMS: atom_id res chain seq x y z
N MET A 1 2.36 -7.55 15.62
CA MET A 1 2.16 -6.16 16.12
C MET A 1 0.72 -5.69 15.94
N THR A 2 0.17 -5.72 14.72
CA THR A 2 -1.15 -5.15 14.40
C THR A 2 -2.33 -6.16 14.43
N ARG A 3 -2.13 -7.36 15.01
CA ARG A 3 -3.16 -8.43 15.12
C ARG A 3 -3.77 -8.80 13.75
N LEU A 4 -5.02 -9.25 13.72
CA LEU A 4 -5.76 -9.74 12.54
C LEU A 4 -6.47 -8.58 11.82
N ALA A 5 -5.69 -7.63 11.28
CA ALA A 5 -6.22 -6.42 10.63
C ALA A 5 -5.51 -6.13 9.30
N TYR A 6 -5.09 -7.18 8.60
CA TYR A 6 -4.22 -7.09 7.41
C TYR A 6 -4.81 -7.72 6.15
N THR A 7 -5.99 -8.34 6.23
CA THR A 7 -6.67 -8.91 5.07
C THR A 7 -7.39 -7.80 4.32
N LEU A 8 -7.25 -7.79 2.99
CA LEU A 8 -8.07 -6.97 2.10
C LEU A 8 -9.31 -7.77 1.73
N ASP A 9 -10.46 -7.13 1.69
CA ASP A 9 -11.74 -7.84 1.56
C ASP A 9 -12.79 -6.97 0.85
N GLU A 10 -13.83 -7.63 0.34
CA GLU A 10 -14.98 -7.00 -0.34
C GLU A 10 -14.55 -6.04 -1.46
N ILE A 11 -13.55 -6.46 -2.25
CA ILE A 11 -13.01 -5.68 -3.36
C ILE A 11 -13.79 -5.97 -4.64
N GLU A 12 -14.27 -4.92 -5.28
CA GLU A 12 -15.06 -5.00 -6.51
C GLU A 12 -14.28 -4.42 -7.70
N GLY A 13 -14.55 -4.96 -8.88
CA GLY A 13 -13.92 -4.49 -10.11
C GLY A 13 -14.24 -5.34 -11.33
N PRO A 14 -14.19 -4.76 -12.54
CA PRO A 14 -14.36 -5.53 -13.77
C PRO A 14 -13.26 -6.59 -13.91
N PHE A 15 -13.69 -7.79 -14.25
CA PHE A 15 -12.82 -8.91 -14.57
C PHE A 15 -13.13 -9.41 -15.99
N GLU A 16 -12.29 -9.03 -16.95
CA GLU A 16 -12.47 -9.36 -18.35
C GLU A 16 -11.66 -10.62 -18.72
N VAL A 17 -12.30 -11.57 -19.39
CA VAL A 17 -11.64 -12.75 -19.96
C VAL A 17 -11.63 -12.61 -21.48
N SER A 18 -10.44 -12.51 -22.06
CA SER A 18 -10.23 -12.38 -23.50
C SER A 18 -10.32 -13.74 -24.19
N SER A 19 -10.61 -13.73 -25.50
CA SER A 19 -10.73 -14.96 -26.30
C SER A 19 -9.45 -15.78 -26.41
N ASP A 20 -8.29 -15.17 -26.15
CA ASP A 20 -6.97 -15.83 -26.09
C ASP A 20 -6.65 -16.44 -24.72
N GLY A 21 -7.59 -16.38 -23.77
CA GLY A 21 -7.45 -16.89 -22.41
C GLY A 21 -6.68 -15.96 -21.48
N THR A 22 -6.34 -14.75 -21.91
CA THR A 22 -5.82 -13.71 -21.00
C THR A 22 -6.94 -13.09 -20.18
N VAL A 23 -6.60 -12.66 -18.97
CA VAL A 23 -7.50 -11.99 -18.04
C VAL A 23 -7.02 -10.58 -17.78
N LYS A 24 -7.96 -9.68 -17.49
CA LYS A 24 -7.70 -8.33 -17.04
C LYS A 24 -8.62 -8.00 -15.88
N PHE A 25 -8.05 -7.70 -14.73
CA PHE A 25 -8.74 -7.24 -13.54
C PHE A 25 -8.40 -5.78 -13.28
N GLU A 26 -9.41 -4.95 -13.04
CA GLU A 26 -9.22 -3.59 -12.53
C GLU A 26 -9.94 -3.40 -11.21
N GLU A 27 -9.21 -3.05 -10.15
CA GLU A 27 -9.81 -2.70 -8.86
C GLU A 27 -10.56 -1.35 -8.96
N LYS A 28 -11.71 -1.24 -8.28
CA LYS A 28 -12.55 -0.03 -8.28
C LYS A 28 -12.95 0.44 -6.89
N ASP A 29 -13.35 -0.46 -6.01
CA ASP A 29 -13.80 -0.14 -4.66
C ASP A 29 -13.59 -1.33 -3.71
N GLY A 30 -13.79 -1.10 -2.41
CA GLY A 30 -13.73 -2.10 -1.35
C GLY A 30 -12.73 -1.75 -0.25
N ILE A 31 -12.46 -2.72 0.63
CA ILE A 31 -11.41 -2.59 1.65
C ILE A 31 -10.08 -2.99 1.02
N ASP A 32 -9.60 -2.13 0.14
CA ASP A 32 -8.44 -2.30 -0.74
C ASP A 32 -7.10 -1.86 -0.11
N TYR A 33 -7.11 -1.47 1.18
CA TYR A 33 -5.90 -1.19 1.95
C TYR A 33 -6.01 -1.59 3.44
N ALA A 34 -4.88 -1.93 4.04
CA ALA A 34 -4.74 -2.27 5.44
C ALA A 34 -3.42 -1.75 6.03
N ALA A 35 -3.50 -1.09 7.18
CA ALA A 35 -2.34 -0.60 7.91
C ALA A 35 -1.66 -1.73 8.68
N VAL A 36 -0.43 -2.08 8.31
CA VAL A 36 0.32 -3.18 8.88
C VAL A 36 1.60 -2.67 9.53
N THR A 37 2.04 -3.32 10.60
CA THR A 37 3.39 -3.11 11.14
C THR A 37 4.02 -4.45 11.43
N ALA A 38 5.20 -4.66 10.87
CA ALA A 38 6.06 -5.80 11.17
C ALA A 38 7.25 -5.34 12.02
N GLN A 39 7.88 -6.28 12.70
CA GLN A 39 9.11 -6.02 13.46
C GLN A 39 10.22 -6.91 12.88
N LEU A 40 11.30 -6.28 12.42
CA LEU A 40 12.49 -6.98 11.94
C LEU A 40 13.29 -7.56 13.12
N PRO A 41 14.14 -8.57 12.88
CA PRO A 41 15.17 -8.95 13.84
C PRO A 41 15.99 -7.74 14.27
N GLY A 42 16.31 -7.64 15.57
CA GLY A 42 16.93 -6.44 16.14
C GLY A 42 15.93 -5.36 16.60
N GLY A 43 14.64 -5.56 16.36
CA GLY A 43 13.57 -4.82 17.02
C GLY A 43 13.05 -3.60 16.25
N GLU A 44 13.60 -3.31 15.07
CA GLU A 44 13.10 -2.25 14.20
C GLU A 44 11.66 -2.53 13.76
N ARG A 45 10.77 -1.55 13.91
CA ARG A 45 9.38 -1.63 13.47
C ARG A 45 9.22 -0.97 12.11
N VAL A 46 8.68 -1.71 11.16
CA VAL A 46 8.45 -1.26 9.78
C VAL A 46 6.94 -1.18 9.55
N PRO A 47 6.34 0.02 9.66
CA PRO A 47 4.96 0.22 9.23
C PRO A 47 4.89 0.24 7.70
N SER A 48 3.80 -0.29 7.16
CA SER A 48 3.49 -0.30 5.73
C SER A 48 1.98 -0.31 5.53
N LEU A 49 1.52 0.17 4.38
CA LEU A 49 0.11 0.14 4.00
C LEU A 49 -0.08 -0.97 2.94
N PHE A 50 -0.42 -2.19 3.34
CA PHE A 50 -0.72 -3.24 2.36
C PHE A 50 -1.94 -2.80 1.56
N THR A 51 -1.85 -2.80 0.23
CA THR A 51 -2.89 -2.20 -0.61
C THR A 51 -2.88 -2.81 -2.01
N ILE A 52 -4.01 -2.73 -2.70
CA ILE A 52 -4.12 -2.95 -4.15
C ILE A 52 -4.88 -1.81 -4.86
N LYS A 53 -4.95 -0.62 -4.24
CA LYS A 53 -5.54 0.59 -4.81
C LYS A 53 -5.18 0.83 -6.27
N GLN A 54 -6.19 1.06 -7.10
CA GLN A 54 -6.05 1.33 -8.53
C GLN A 54 -5.28 0.23 -9.27
N LEU A 55 -5.37 -1.02 -8.80
CA LEU A 55 -4.72 -2.15 -9.45
C LEU A 55 -5.29 -2.33 -10.86
N VAL A 56 -4.39 -2.45 -11.83
CA VAL A 56 -4.69 -2.96 -13.17
C VAL A 56 -3.80 -4.16 -13.41
N ALA A 57 -4.36 -5.36 -13.26
CA ALA A 57 -3.63 -6.61 -13.43
C ALA A 57 -4.04 -7.29 -14.74
N SER A 58 -3.06 -7.69 -15.54
CA SER A 58 -3.29 -8.40 -16.80
C SER A 58 -2.30 -9.53 -17.03
N GLY A 59 -2.69 -10.50 -17.82
CA GLY A 59 -1.86 -11.65 -18.15
C GLY A 59 -2.67 -12.93 -18.27
N LYS A 60 -2.02 -14.07 -18.08
CA LYS A 60 -2.69 -15.37 -18.08
C LYS A 60 -3.12 -15.74 -16.65
N PRO A 61 -4.17 -16.57 -16.48
CA PRO A 61 -4.62 -16.98 -15.14
C PRO A 61 -3.54 -17.63 -14.27
N ASP A 62 -2.55 -18.32 -14.86
CA ASP A 62 -1.42 -18.91 -14.13
C ASP A 62 -0.49 -17.85 -13.51
N SER A 63 -0.40 -16.67 -14.12
CA SER A 63 0.37 -15.52 -13.64
C SER A 63 -0.06 -14.25 -14.37
N PHE A 64 -0.97 -13.49 -13.77
CA PHE A 64 -1.32 -12.14 -14.21
C PHE A 64 -0.78 -11.13 -13.21
N SER A 65 -0.29 -10.00 -13.70
CA SER A 65 0.44 -9.01 -12.88
C SER A 65 -0.03 -7.61 -13.16
N GLY A 66 0.09 -6.75 -12.16
CA GLY A 66 -0.32 -5.35 -12.25
C GLY A 66 0.50 -4.44 -11.36
N GLU A 67 0.48 -3.16 -11.71
CA GLU A 67 0.90 -2.09 -10.81
C GLU A 67 -0.31 -1.55 -10.04
N PHE A 68 -0.06 -1.06 -8.83
CA PHE A 68 -1.06 -0.43 -7.99
C PHE A 68 -0.46 0.77 -7.25
N LEU A 69 -1.32 1.66 -6.78
CA LEU A 69 -0.95 2.84 -6.00
C LEU A 69 -0.67 2.43 -4.56
N VAL A 70 0.42 2.96 -4.01
CA VAL A 70 0.75 2.88 -2.58
C VAL A 70 0.66 4.29 -2.00
N PRO A 71 -0.49 4.69 -1.44
CA PRO A 71 -0.60 5.97 -0.75
C PRO A 71 0.41 6.06 0.40
N SER A 72 0.74 7.28 0.80
CA SER A 72 1.49 7.49 2.04
C SER A 72 0.76 6.82 3.20
N TYR A 73 1.50 6.10 4.05
CA TYR A 73 0.95 5.44 5.24
C TYR A 73 0.28 6.43 6.20
N ARG A 74 0.72 7.70 6.17
CA ARG A 74 0.11 8.81 6.91
C ARG A 74 -0.59 9.75 5.93
N GLY A 75 -1.83 10.12 6.25
CA GLY A 75 -2.56 11.13 5.49
C GLY A 75 -1.90 12.51 5.58
N SER A 76 -2.23 13.41 4.65
CA SER A 76 -1.64 14.75 4.57
C SER A 76 -1.85 15.61 5.83
N SER A 77 -2.94 15.36 6.56
CA SER A 77 -3.28 16.06 7.81
C SER A 77 -2.69 15.41 9.06
N PHE A 78 -1.88 14.35 8.93
CA PHE A 78 -1.20 13.76 10.08
C PHE A 78 -0.22 14.76 10.69
N LEU A 79 -0.25 14.88 12.02
CA LEU A 79 0.65 15.72 12.79
C LEU A 79 1.70 14.86 13.47
N ASP A 80 2.96 15.19 13.25
CA ASP A 80 4.05 14.62 14.03
C ASP A 80 4.02 15.15 15.48
N PRO A 81 4.84 14.60 16.40
CA PRO A 81 4.84 15.03 17.80
C PRO A 81 5.21 16.51 18.03
N LYS A 82 5.76 17.20 17.03
CA LYS A 82 6.06 18.63 17.06
C LYS A 82 4.94 19.47 16.43
N GLY A 83 3.82 18.85 16.08
CA GLY A 83 2.69 19.50 15.43
C GLY A 83 2.96 19.85 13.97
N ARG A 84 3.96 19.22 13.32
CA ARG A 84 4.27 19.45 11.90
C ARG A 84 3.49 18.47 11.03
N GLY A 85 2.97 18.94 9.90
CA GLY A 85 2.20 18.12 8.97
C GLY A 85 2.33 18.64 7.54
N ALA A 86 1.76 17.91 6.57
CA ALA A 86 1.89 18.27 5.16
C ALA A 86 0.87 19.32 4.72
N SER A 87 -0.40 19.17 5.12
CA SER A 87 -1.48 20.10 4.77
C SER A 87 -1.94 20.98 5.94
N THR A 88 -1.61 20.60 7.18
CA THR A 88 -1.95 21.33 8.40
C THR A 88 -0.83 21.15 9.43
N GLY A 89 -0.79 22.03 10.43
CA GLY A 89 0.28 22.08 11.42
C GLY A 89 1.37 23.08 11.06
N TYR A 90 2.46 23.02 11.82
CA TYR A 90 3.65 23.85 11.61
C TYR A 90 4.50 23.33 10.45
N ASP A 91 5.22 24.23 9.80
CA ASP A 91 6.20 23.94 8.75
C ASP A 91 7.64 23.83 9.29
N ASN A 92 7.85 24.15 10.57
CA ASN A 92 9.16 24.09 11.22
C ASN A 92 9.10 23.55 12.65
N ALA A 93 10.26 23.34 13.28
CA ALA A 93 10.33 22.91 14.68
C ALA A 93 10.25 24.10 15.65
N VAL A 94 9.04 24.63 15.86
CA VAL A 94 8.75 25.83 16.70
C VAL A 94 9.32 25.80 18.13
N ALA A 95 9.63 24.63 18.67
CA ALA A 95 10.25 24.48 19.98
C ALA A 95 11.74 24.89 20.03
N LEU A 96 12.37 25.16 18.87
CA LEU A 96 13.77 25.55 18.75
C LEU A 96 13.93 26.92 18.08
N PRO A 97 13.47 28.02 18.70
CA PRO A 97 13.44 29.34 18.06
C PRO A 97 14.82 30.03 18.00
N ALA A 98 15.75 29.67 18.89
CA ALA A 98 17.04 30.35 18.99
C ALA A 98 17.90 30.08 17.75
N GLY A 99 18.39 31.16 17.12
CA GLY A 99 19.29 31.08 15.98
C GLY A 99 18.69 30.47 14.71
N GLY A 100 17.36 30.35 14.61
CA GLY A 100 16.71 29.70 13.46
C GLY A 100 16.89 28.18 13.43
N ARG A 101 17.25 27.56 14.56
CA ARG A 101 17.55 26.13 14.62
C ARG A 101 16.41 25.23 14.16
N GLY A 102 15.17 25.67 14.36
CA GLY A 102 13.98 24.97 13.87
C GLY A 102 13.83 24.96 12.35
N ASP A 103 14.51 25.86 11.64
CA ASP A 103 14.46 26.09 10.19
C ASP A 103 15.73 25.60 9.45
N GLU A 104 16.67 24.97 10.17
CA GLU A 104 17.93 24.48 9.59
C GLU A 104 17.70 23.41 8.51
N GLU A 105 18.59 23.39 7.50
CA GLU A 105 18.50 22.45 6.37
C GLU A 105 18.55 20.98 6.81
N GLU A 106 19.21 20.69 7.93
CA GLU A 106 19.25 19.34 8.51
C GLU A 106 17.87 18.83 8.90
N LEU A 107 16.93 19.72 9.25
CA LEU A 107 15.55 19.39 9.59
C LEU A 107 14.60 19.49 8.39
N ALA A 108 15.09 19.85 7.20
CA ALA A 108 14.25 20.13 6.04
C ALA A 108 13.36 18.94 5.66
N LYS A 109 13.83 17.70 5.84
CA LYS A 109 13.03 16.48 5.56
C LYS A 109 11.91 16.27 6.57
N GLU A 110 12.17 16.54 7.84
CA GLU A 110 11.19 16.39 8.91
C GLU A 110 10.23 17.58 8.99
N ASN A 111 10.65 18.75 8.52
CA ASN A 111 9.86 19.98 8.44
C ASN A 111 8.91 19.96 7.24
N ASN A 112 9.45 19.71 6.04
CA ASN A 112 8.67 19.67 4.81
C ASN A 112 8.09 18.27 4.59
N LYS A 113 6.98 17.99 5.27
CA LYS A 113 6.28 16.70 5.17
C LYS A 113 5.76 16.47 3.75
N SER A 114 6.01 15.27 3.22
CA SER A 114 5.50 14.82 1.93
C SER A 114 4.54 13.65 2.09
N ALA A 115 3.28 13.84 1.70
CA ALA A 115 2.26 12.80 1.64
C ALA A 115 2.18 12.14 0.24
N SER A 116 3.26 12.21 -0.55
CA SER A 116 3.32 11.61 -1.88
C SER A 116 3.09 10.10 -1.84
N SER A 117 2.33 9.61 -2.82
CA SER A 117 2.17 8.17 -3.07
C SER A 117 3.36 7.60 -3.82
N SER A 118 3.50 6.27 -3.76
CA SER A 118 4.42 5.48 -4.57
C SER A 118 3.65 4.42 -5.37
N LYS A 119 4.37 3.51 -6.03
CA LYS A 119 3.82 2.38 -6.76
C LYS A 119 4.27 1.06 -6.15
N GLY A 120 3.39 0.07 -6.20
CA GLY A 120 3.68 -1.32 -5.91
C GLY A 120 3.38 -2.19 -7.13
N LYS A 121 3.83 -3.45 -7.08
CA LYS A 121 3.56 -4.45 -8.11
C LYS A 121 3.09 -5.74 -7.44
N ILE A 122 2.03 -6.34 -7.99
CA ILE A 122 1.50 -7.63 -7.53
C ILE A 122 1.42 -8.60 -8.70
N THR A 123 1.67 -9.86 -8.39
CA THR A 123 1.43 -11.01 -9.27
C THR A 123 0.42 -11.91 -8.60
N LEU A 124 -0.63 -12.24 -9.33
CA LEU A 124 -1.73 -13.10 -8.93
C LEU A 124 -1.69 -14.36 -9.79
N SER A 125 -1.88 -15.51 -9.15
CA SER A 125 -1.92 -16.81 -9.82
C SER A 125 -3.17 -17.56 -9.38
N VAL A 126 -4.04 -17.88 -10.33
CA VAL A 126 -5.20 -18.76 -10.12
C VAL A 126 -4.70 -20.18 -9.89
N THR A 127 -5.23 -20.84 -8.87
CA THR A 127 -4.89 -22.23 -8.54
C THR A 127 -6.04 -23.18 -8.78
N GLN A 128 -7.26 -22.79 -8.41
CA GLN A 128 -8.47 -23.57 -8.61
C GLN A 128 -9.65 -22.64 -8.87
N SER A 129 -10.66 -23.16 -9.58
CA SER A 129 -11.93 -22.48 -9.79
C SER A 129 -13.09 -23.46 -9.64
N LYS A 130 -14.26 -22.91 -9.30
CA LYS A 130 -15.52 -23.62 -9.26
C LYS A 130 -16.52 -22.91 -10.18
N PRO A 131 -16.63 -23.36 -11.45
CA PRO A 131 -17.44 -22.68 -12.45
C PRO A 131 -18.92 -22.54 -12.08
N ASP A 132 -19.48 -23.51 -11.35
CA ASP A 132 -20.89 -23.51 -10.94
C ASP A 132 -21.29 -22.30 -10.06
N THR A 133 -20.32 -21.76 -9.31
CA THR A 133 -20.51 -20.64 -8.38
C THR A 133 -19.71 -19.39 -8.77
N GLY A 134 -18.90 -19.47 -9.83
CA GLY A 134 -17.98 -18.40 -10.23
C GLY A 134 -16.81 -18.18 -9.26
N GLU A 135 -16.60 -19.07 -8.29
CA GLU A 135 -15.57 -18.92 -7.25
C GLU A 135 -14.18 -19.25 -7.81
N VAL A 136 -13.19 -18.43 -7.48
CA VAL A 136 -11.79 -18.58 -7.90
C VAL A 136 -10.88 -18.39 -6.69
N ILE A 137 -9.91 -19.27 -6.51
CA ILE A 137 -8.87 -19.14 -5.49
C ILE A 137 -7.49 -19.13 -6.11
N GLY A 138 -6.56 -18.48 -5.43
CA GLY A 138 -5.20 -18.37 -5.90
C GLY A 138 -4.18 -18.02 -4.85
N VAL A 139 -2.96 -17.82 -5.32
CA VAL A 139 -1.83 -17.30 -4.54
C VAL A 139 -1.38 -15.96 -5.12
N PHE A 140 -0.78 -15.12 -4.30
CA PHE A 140 -0.24 -13.85 -4.73
C PHE A 140 1.14 -13.58 -4.13
N GLU A 141 1.92 -12.78 -4.87
CA GLU A 141 3.12 -12.12 -4.39
C GLU A 141 3.04 -10.64 -4.74
N SER A 142 3.14 -9.78 -3.74
CA SER A 142 3.16 -8.34 -3.87
C SER A 142 4.49 -7.78 -3.38
N ILE A 143 5.02 -6.79 -4.07
CA ILE A 143 6.19 -6.01 -3.69
C ILE A 143 5.78 -4.54 -3.67
N GLN A 144 5.93 -3.91 -2.50
CA GLN A 144 5.56 -2.51 -2.31
C GLN A 144 6.44 -1.82 -1.26
N PRO A 145 6.60 -0.50 -1.35
CA PRO A 145 7.34 0.27 -0.34
C PRO A 145 6.62 0.32 1.01
N SER A 146 7.41 0.45 2.07
CA SER A 146 6.97 0.75 3.43
C SER A 146 6.66 2.23 3.63
N ASP A 147 6.21 2.59 4.84
CA ASP A 147 6.08 3.97 5.29
C ASP A 147 7.39 4.78 5.15
N THR A 148 7.26 6.05 4.78
CA THR A 148 8.34 7.02 4.63
C THR A 148 8.34 8.08 5.74
N ASP A 149 7.47 7.97 6.75
CA ASP A 149 7.28 8.99 7.79
C ASP A 149 7.05 10.37 7.18
N LEU A 150 6.11 10.43 6.21
CA LEU A 150 5.83 11.60 5.39
C LEU A 150 7.09 12.15 4.70
N GLY A 151 7.89 11.29 4.08
CA GLY A 151 9.08 11.65 3.31
C GLY A 151 10.37 11.82 4.12
N ALA A 152 10.33 11.68 5.45
CA ALA A 152 11.52 11.83 6.29
C ALA A 152 12.51 10.65 6.19
N LYS A 153 12.02 9.42 5.99
CA LYS A 153 12.84 8.21 5.87
C LYS A 153 12.69 7.53 4.52
N ALA A 154 13.74 6.82 4.11
CA ALA A 154 13.69 5.98 2.92
C ALA A 154 12.75 4.78 3.15
N PRO A 155 11.84 4.47 2.19
CA PRO A 155 11.00 3.29 2.29
C PRO A 155 11.85 2.02 2.14
N LYS A 156 11.45 0.95 2.83
CA LYS A 156 11.95 -0.41 2.60
C LYS A 156 11.03 -1.13 1.62
N ASP A 157 11.58 -2.04 0.83
CA ASP A 157 10.77 -2.94 0.01
C ASP A 157 10.18 -4.05 0.88
N VAL A 158 8.85 -4.20 0.83
CA VAL A 158 8.10 -5.20 1.57
C VAL A 158 7.53 -6.20 0.58
N LYS A 159 7.95 -7.46 0.69
CA LYS A 159 7.34 -8.59 -0.02
C LYS A 159 6.21 -9.17 0.82
N ILE A 160 5.04 -9.31 0.24
CA ILE A 160 3.84 -9.87 0.87
C ILE A 160 3.38 -11.04 0.02
N GLN A 161 3.37 -12.23 0.61
CA GLN A 161 2.89 -13.45 -0.04
C GLN A 161 1.66 -13.96 0.70
N GLY A 162 0.71 -14.49 -0.05
CA GLY A 162 -0.51 -15.02 0.54
C GLY A 162 -1.39 -15.76 -0.45
N VAL A 163 -2.60 -16.04 0.02
CA VAL A 163 -3.69 -16.60 -0.79
C VAL A 163 -4.74 -15.53 -1.03
N TRP A 164 -5.48 -15.67 -2.11
CA TRP A 164 -6.60 -14.79 -2.45
C TRP A 164 -7.80 -15.62 -2.92
N TYR A 165 -8.96 -14.97 -2.86
CA TYR A 165 -10.25 -15.49 -3.27
C TYR A 165 -10.99 -14.40 -4.04
N ALA A 166 -11.78 -14.80 -5.03
CA ALA A 166 -12.74 -13.93 -5.70
C ALA A 166 -13.97 -14.74 -6.11
N GLN A 167 -15.09 -14.05 -6.29
CA GLN A 167 -16.28 -14.58 -6.92
C GLN A 167 -16.58 -13.76 -8.17
N LEU A 168 -16.74 -14.42 -9.31
CA LEU A 168 -17.02 -13.78 -10.59
C LEU A 168 -18.51 -13.90 -10.91
N GLU A 169 -19.12 -12.78 -11.29
CA GLU A 169 -20.52 -12.71 -11.74
C GLU A 169 -20.56 -12.35 -13.23
N SER A 170 -21.54 -12.91 -13.95
CA SER A 170 -21.76 -12.69 -15.39
C SER A 170 -22.83 -11.64 -15.67
#